data_AF-A0A2G5TNA6-F1
#
_entry.id   AF-A0A2G5TNA6-F1
#
_cell.length_a   1.000
_cell.length_b   1.000
_cell.length_c   1.000
_cell.angle_alpha   90.00
_cell.angle_beta   90.00
_cell.angle_gamma   90.00
#
_symmetry.space_group_name_H-M   'P 1'
#
loop_
_entity.id
_entity.type
_entity.pdbx_description
1 polymer ?
#
loop_
_entity_poly.entity_id
_entity_poly.type
_entity_poly.pdbx_seq_one_letter_code
_entity_poly.pdbx_strand_id
1 'polypeptide(L)'
;MFAALLTALIFASAFNDVSSVNLCPDGWTFGNETSYCYQISQRYMTYAETDSYCQTIGGRQAFIMSTKELTFFSYFTAGMFAQPWLAITRNTTTNVWHNSDGTTAFSTWWTTGEPSVNGDCATFKSTDKAGMKATPCYSVQPAICRQMPALCPTTTNYGGSYSRTGTIKSPGYPDQYYNNLDCWYVINSPNNTYITLQFSPYLVERTFDYIQAYDGPNDTYPYLGKTDEYTNPRYDFESSSNVVSFKFHTDKTITNNGWLLTWNAQVYSAPINQTGQNGTFTSPNYPDNYGPYTEQLYYITAPDGFHVNVTIDDFLTEARFDVLEIYNSSTVLPNNLVANLSGNATVPWSWVSPYSYVTMRFKSDGSVQKRGFEGYWFITFP
;
A
#
# COMPACT_ATOMS: atom_id res chain seq x y z
N MET A 1 -24.97 7.16 65.32
CA MET A 1 -24.35 7.31 63.99
C MET A 1 -24.40 5.97 63.29
N PHE A 2 -25.44 5.74 62.50
CA PHE A 2 -25.58 4.59 61.59
C PHE A 2 -26.11 5.15 60.28
N ALA A 3 -25.28 5.16 59.23
CA ALA A 3 -25.67 5.36 57.83
C ALA A 3 -24.46 5.09 56.90
N ALA A 4 -24.77 4.75 55.63
CA ALA A 4 -23.91 4.36 54.50
C ALA A 4 -23.57 2.84 54.48
N LEU A 5 -24.38 1.94 53.91
CA LEU A 5 -24.92 1.83 52.54
C LEU A 5 -23.86 1.70 51.43
N LEU A 6 -23.71 0.45 50.98
CA LEU A 6 -23.73 -0.04 49.60
C LEU A 6 -22.46 -0.01 48.72
N THR A 7 -22.27 -1.17 48.06
CA THR A 7 -21.55 -1.48 46.81
C THR A 7 -20.04 -1.70 46.87
N ALA A 8 -19.66 -2.96 47.09
CA ALA A 8 -18.53 -3.58 46.39
C ALA A 8 -19.10 -4.61 45.41
N LEU A 9 -19.54 -4.11 44.25
CA LEU A 9 -19.88 -4.92 43.07
C LEU A 9 -18.60 -5.08 42.25
N ILE A 10 -18.15 -6.33 42.16
CA ILE A 10 -17.59 -7.01 40.98
C ILE A 10 -16.89 -6.08 39.96
N PHE A 11 -15.55 -6.06 40.01
CA PHE A 11 -14.74 -5.87 38.80
C PHE A 11 -13.95 -7.16 38.54
N ALA A 12 -14.69 -8.22 38.23
CA ALA A 12 -14.26 -9.15 37.20
C ALA A 12 -14.92 -8.64 35.91
N SER A 13 -14.22 -7.78 35.16
CA SER A 13 -14.66 -7.40 33.82
C SER A 13 -13.52 -7.62 32.85
N ALA A 14 -13.70 -8.69 32.07
CA ALA A 14 -13.31 -8.78 30.69
C ALA A 14 -11.81 -8.65 30.39
N PHE A 15 -11.07 -9.75 30.61
CA PHE A 15 -10.38 -10.28 29.44
C PHE A 15 -11.49 -10.70 28.48
N ASN A 16 -11.90 -9.78 27.61
CA ASN A 16 -12.58 -10.18 26.40
C ASN A 16 -11.58 -11.08 25.68
N ASP A 17 -11.88 -12.37 25.74
CA ASP A 17 -11.68 -13.35 24.71
C ASP A 17 -11.26 -12.67 23.39
N VAL A 18 -9.95 -12.54 23.18
CA VAL A 18 -9.42 -12.42 21.83
C VAL A 18 -9.59 -13.82 21.29
N SER A 19 -10.79 -14.08 20.79
CA SER A 19 -11.05 -15.22 19.93
C SER A 19 -9.91 -15.27 18.93
N SER A 20 -9.24 -16.42 18.90
CA SER A 20 -8.13 -16.77 18.03
C SER A 20 -8.10 -15.93 16.75
N VAL A 21 -7.24 -14.93 16.67
CA VAL A 21 -6.95 -14.31 15.37
C VAL A 21 -6.42 -15.46 14.51
N ASN A 22 -7.19 -15.87 13.50
CA ASN A 22 -6.71 -16.86 12.57
C ASN A 22 -5.57 -16.19 11.78
N LEU A 23 -4.33 -16.45 12.20
CA LEU A 23 -3.12 -15.86 11.60
C LEU A 23 -2.87 -16.44 10.20
N CYS A 24 -3.60 -17.48 9.82
CA CYS A 24 -3.46 -18.17 8.55
C CYS A 24 -4.70 -18.03 7.67
N PRO A 25 -4.52 -18.09 6.34
CA PRO A 25 -5.65 -18.22 5.43
C PRO A 25 -6.50 -19.45 5.73
N ASP A 26 -7.76 -19.45 5.30
CA ASP A 26 -8.66 -20.57 5.51
C ASP A 26 -8.08 -21.89 4.97
N GLY A 27 -8.14 -22.95 5.78
CA GLY A 27 -7.58 -24.27 5.46
C GLY A 27 -6.13 -24.48 5.91
N TRP A 28 -5.44 -23.41 6.32
CA TRP A 28 -4.06 -23.47 6.80
C TRP A 28 -4.00 -23.54 8.33
N THR A 29 -2.99 -24.24 8.84
CA THR A 29 -2.74 -24.40 10.28
C THR A 29 -1.54 -23.55 10.69
N PHE A 30 -1.73 -22.69 11.70
CA PHE A 30 -0.64 -21.88 12.25
C PHE A 30 0.26 -22.73 13.14
N GLY A 31 1.56 -22.78 12.81
CA GLY A 31 2.58 -23.35 13.66
C GLY A 31 3.07 -22.32 14.67
N ASN A 32 2.57 -22.38 15.90
CA ASN A 32 2.97 -21.46 16.98
C ASN A 32 4.49 -21.40 17.18
N GLU A 33 5.18 -22.53 17.01
CA GLU A 33 6.63 -22.63 17.21
C GLU A 33 7.43 -21.99 16.07
N THR A 34 6.91 -22.01 14.85
CA THR A 34 7.61 -21.57 13.64
C THR A 34 7.14 -20.20 13.16
N SER A 35 5.96 -19.77 13.61
CA SER A 35 5.24 -18.59 13.12
C SER A 35 4.93 -18.62 11.63
N TYR A 36 4.80 -19.82 11.05
CA TYR A 36 4.35 -20.04 9.66
C TYR A 36 3.00 -20.75 9.63
N CYS A 37 2.32 -20.62 8.49
CA CYS A 37 1.13 -21.36 8.17
C CYS A 37 1.48 -22.57 7.31
N TYR A 38 0.94 -23.74 7.65
CA TYR A 38 1.16 -24.97 6.90
C TYR A 38 -0.14 -25.62 6.48
N GLN A 39 -0.11 -26.26 5.32
CA GLN A 39 -1.21 -27.06 4.81
C GLN A 39 -0.67 -28.31 4.15
N ILE A 40 -1.36 -29.43 4.35
CA ILE A 40 -1.10 -30.67 3.64
C ILE A 40 -1.99 -30.71 2.41
N SER A 41 -1.44 -31.08 1.26
CA SER A 41 -2.22 -31.22 0.03
C SER A 41 -3.31 -32.29 0.18
N GLN A 42 -4.52 -31.97 -0.25
CA GLN A 42 -5.61 -32.97 -0.31
C GLN A 42 -5.40 -34.00 -1.43
N ARG A 43 -4.61 -33.64 -2.45
CA ARG A 43 -4.25 -34.49 -3.57
C ARG A 43 -2.86 -35.09 -3.36
N TYR A 44 -2.69 -36.33 -3.82
CA TYR A 44 -1.40 -37.00 -3.93
C TYR A 44 -0.78 -36.66 -5.28
N MET A 45 0.51 -36.33 -5.32
CA MET A 45 1.21 -35.97 -6.55
C MET A 45 2.67 -36.43 -6.54
N THR A 46 3.30 -36.41 -7.71
CA THR A 46 4.75 -36.63 -7.83
C THR A 46 5.53 -35.45 -7.27
N TYR A 47 6.79 -35.64 -6.93
CA TYR A 47 7.62 -34.56 -6.38
C TYR A 47 7.67 -33.32 -7.29
N ALA A 48 7.77 -33.53 -8.61
CA ALA A 48 7.90 -32.46 -9.59
C ALA A 48 6.68 -31.51 -9.64
N GLU A 49 5.51 -31.97 -9.21
CA GLU A 49 4.26 -31.19 -9.23
C GLU A 49 4.04 -30.36 -7.96
N THR A 50 4.80 -30.65 -6.90
CA THR A 50 4.52 -30.17 -5.54
C THR A 50 4.65 -28.65 -5.40
N ASP A 51 5.73 -28.06 -5.92
CA ASP A 51 5.97 -26.63 -5.78
C ASP A 51 4.90 -25.82 -6.53
N SER A 52 4.60 -26.22 -7.77
CA SER A 52 3.51 -25.60 -8.55
C SER A 52 2.17 -25.73 -7.82
N TYR A 53 1.85 -26.90 -7.26
CA TYR A 53 0.64 -27.06 -6.46
C TYR A 53 0.62 -26.13 -5.23
N CYS A 54 1.70 -26.07 -4.46
CA CYS A 54 1.76 -25.19 -3.29
C CYS A 54 1.58 -23.72 -3.67
N GLN A 55 2.11 -23.30 -4.81
CA GLN A 55 1.89 -21.96 -5.36
C GLN A 55 0.42 -21.71 -5.71
N THR A 56 -0.31 -22.70 -6.25
CA THR A 56 -1.75 -22.56 -6.55
C THR A 56 -2.65 -22.35 -5.33
N ILE A 57 -2.16 -22.65 -4.13
CA ILE A 57 -2.87 -22.45 -2.87
C ILE A 57 -2.27 -21.32 -2.02
N GLY A 58 -1.29 -20.60 -2.56
CA GLY A 58 -0.72 -19.40 -1.96
C GLY A 58 0.49 -19.61 -1.06
N GLY A 59 1.12 -20.78 -1.15
CA GLY A 59 2.36 -21.07 -0.44
C GLY A 59 3.47 -21.55 -1.35
N ARG A 60 4.48 -22.15 -0.73
CA ARG A 60 5.58 -22.87 -1.39
C ARG A 60 5.77 -24.21 -0.71
N GLN A 61 6.45 -25.12 -1.39
CA GLN A 61 6.78 -26.40 -0.78
C GLN A 61 7.67 -26.18 0.47
N ALA A 62 7.38 -26.88 1.56
CA ALA A 62 8.07 -26.69 2.83
C ALA A 62 9.27 -27.64 2.97
N PHE A 63 10.31 -27.18 3.63
CA PHE A 63 11.43 -27.98 4.13
C PHE A 63 11.69 -27.61 5.58
N ILE A 64 12.48 -28.42 6.28
CA ILE A 64 12.80 -28.22 7.70
C ILE A 64 14.16 -27.50 7.77
N MET A 65 14.25 -26.42 8.55
CA MET A 65 15.49 -25.67 8.81
C MET A 65 15.80 -25.47 10.28
N SER A 66 14.84 -25.77 11.16
CA SER A 66 15.00 -25.62 12.60
C SER A 66 14.43 -26.81 13.37
N THR A 67 14.92 -26.99 14.59
CA THR A 67 14.34 -27.95 15.54
C THR A 67 12.90 -27.62 15.92
N LYS A 68 12.49 -26.36 15.77
CA LYS A 68 11.09 -25.93 15.94
C LYS A 68 10.21 -26.46 14.81
N GLU A 69 10.63 -26.30 13.55
CA GLU A 69 9.91 -26.86 12.39
C GLU A 69 9.87 -28.39 12.43
N LEU A 70 10.95 -29.03 12.86
CA LEU A 70 10.99 -30.48 13.03
C LEU A 70 9.96 -30.97 14.05
N THR A 71 9.88 -30.27 15.18
CA THR A 71 8.90 -30.55 16.24
C THR A 71 7.49 -30.34 15.72
N PHE A 72 7.26 -29.22 15.01
CA PHE A 72 6.00 -28.89 14.36
C PHE A 72 5.55 -30.00 13.40
N PHE A 73 6.40 -30.38 12.44
CA PHE A 73 6.06 -31.42 11.46
C PHE A 73 5.83 -32.79 12.08
N SER A 74 6.51 -33.13 13.18
CA SER A 74 6.31 -34.41 13.86
C SER A 74 4.87 -34.56 14.31
N TYR A 75 4.30 -33.56 15.00
CA TYR A 75 2.90 -33.63 15.38
C TYR A 75 1.94 -33.37 14.19
N PHE A 76 2.29 -32.44 13.29
CA PHE A 76 1.46 -32.08 12.14
C PHE A 76 1.23 -33.27 11.19
N THR A 77 2.18 -34.21 11.13
CA THR A 77 2.09 -35.42 10.30
C THR A 77 1.78 -36.70 11.08
N ALA A 78 1.66 -36.65 12.41
CA ALA A 78 1.59 -37.84 13.27
C ALA A 78 0.43 -38.81 12.90
N GLY A 79 -0.74 -38.26 12.58
CA GLY A 79 -1.94 -39.03 12.24
C GLY A 79 -2.06 -39.44 10.76
N MET A 80 -1.12 -39.02 9.90
CA MET A 80 -1.23 -39.26 8.46
C MET A 80 -0.88 -40.70 8.09
N PHE A 81 -1.58 -41.29 7.13
CA PHE A 81 -1.18 -42.59 6.58
C PHE A 81 0.08 -42.47 5.70
N ALA A 82 0.05 -41.55 4.74
CA ALA A 82 1.14 -41.27 3.81
C ALA A 82 2.17 -40.29 4.40
N GLN A 83 3.40 -40.31 3.89
CA GLN A 83 4.46 -39.38 4.29
C GLN A 83 4.56 -38.23 3.28
N PRO A 84 4.25 -36.99 3.67
CA PRO A 84 4.32 -35.88 2.74
C PRO A 84 5.71 -35.58 2.21
N TRP A 85 5.76 -35.02 1.01
CA TRP A 85 6.96 -34.43 0.42
C TRP A 85 7.45 -33.22 1.20
N LEU A 86 8.77 -33.15 1.39
CA LEU A 86 9.50 -31.93 1.74
C LEU A 86 10.26 -31.41 0.53
N ALA A 87 10.52 -30.11 0.45
CA ALA A 87 11.29 -29.47 -0.61
C ALA A 87 12.80 -29.75 -0.50
N ILE A 88 13.17 -31.03 -0.53
CA ILE A 88 14.52 -31.52 -0.29
C ILE A 88 14.82 -32.62 -1.31
N THR A 89 15.91 -32.46 -2.06
CA THR A 89 16.36 -33.43 -3.06
C THR A 89 17.83 -33.79 -2.93
N ARG A 90 18.22 -34.91 -3.53
CA ARG A 90 19.58 -35.41 -3.57
C ARG A 90 20.25 -35.04 -4.88
N ASN A 91 21.45 -34.48 -4.79
CA ASN A 91 22.35 -34.41 -5.93
C ASN A 91 22.95 -35.81 -6.16
N THR A 92 22.56 -36.49 -7.22
CA THR A 92 22.94 -37.89 -7.50
C THR A 92 24.42 -38.08 -7.83
N THR A 93 25.13 -37.01 -8.21
CA THR A 93 26.58 -37.05 -8.50
C THR A 93 27.42 -36.98 -7.23
N THR A 94 27.03 -36.12 -6.29
CA THR A 94 27.77 -35.87 -5.04
C THR A 94 27.20 -36.63 -3.84
N ASN A 95 26.00 -37.20 -3.98
CA ASN A 95 25.22 -37.84 -2.92
C ASN A 95 24.87 -36.88 -1.76
N VAL A 96 24.87 -35.56 -2.01
CA VAL A 96 24.53 -34.52 -1.03
C VAL A 96 23.07 -34.11 -1.15
N TRP A 97 22.39 -34.00 -0.01
CA TRP A 97 21.00 -33.55 0.07
C TRP A 97 20.91 -32.03 0.27
N HIS A 98 20.05 -31.38 -0.49
CA HIS A 98 19.85 -29.94 -0.45
C HIS A 98 18.36 -29.60 -0.37
N ASN A 99 18.09 -28.54 0.39
CA ASN A 99 16.80 -27.88 0.42
C ASN A 99 16.60 -27.07 -0.87
N SER A 100 15.36 -26.74 -1.19
CA SER A 100 15.02 -25.96 -2.39
C SER A 100 15.59 -24.53 -2.39
N ASP A 101 15.99 -24.00 -1.24
CA ASP A 101 16.69 -22.70 -1.11
C ASP A 101 18.21 -22.79 -1.33
N GLY A 102 18.73 -24.00 -1.62
CA GLY A 102 20.15 -24.26 -1.83
C GLY A 102 20.95 -24.60 -0.57
N THR A 103 20.34 -24.54 0.62
CA THR A 103 21.02 -24.94 1.87
C THR A 103 21.11 -26.47 2.00
N THR A 104 22.06 -26.96 2.80
CA THR A 104 22.22 -28.40 3.03
C THR A 104 21.17 -28.90 4.02
N ALA A 105 20.51 -30.01 3.69
CA ALA A 105 19.56 -30.63 4.60
C ALA A 105 20.26 -31.23 5.83
N PHE A 106 19.65 -31.13 7.01
CA PHE A 106 20.23 -31.63 8.25
C PHE A 106 20.32 -33.16 8.25
N SER A 107 21.52 -33.68 8.46
CA SER A 107 21.78 -35.13 8.49
C SER A 107 21.19 -35.84 9.72
N THR A 108 20.89 -35.12 10.80
CA THR A 108 20.39 -35.70 12.05
C THR A 108 18.88 -35.95 12.08
N TRP A 109 18.14 -35.54 11.05
CA TRP A 109 16.67 -35.65 11.02
C TRP A 109 16.16 -36.80 10.16
N TRP A 110 17.07 -37.50 9.51
CA TRP A 110 16.80 -38.77 8.86
C TRP A 110 16.52 -39.85 9.89
N THR A 111 15.51 -40.67 9.61
CA THR A 111 15.22 -41.87 10.40
C THR A 111 16.42 -42.82 10.38
N THR A 112 16.59 -43.63 11.42
CA THR A 112 17.66 -44.63 11.47
C THR A 112 17.67 -45.50 10.20
N GLY A 113 18.81 -45.52 9.50
CA GLY A 113 18.97 -46.24 8.22
C GLY A 113 18.67 -45.41 6.96
N GLU A 114 18.29 -44.14 7.12
CA GLU A 114 18.09 -43.17 6.05
C GLU A 114 19.18 -42.07 6.08
N PRO A 115 19.45 -41.35 4.98
CA PRO A 115 18.87 -41.53 3.65
C PRO A 115 19.37 -42.82 2.98
N SER A 116 18.44 -43.65 2.51
CA SER A 116 18.74 -44.85 1.73
C SER A 116 19.00 -44.50 0.26
N VAL A 117 19.45 -45.48 -0.53
CA VAL A 117 19.65 -45.32 -1.98
C VAL A 117 18.34 -45.35 -2.78
N ASN A 118 17.22 -45.67 -2.13
CA ASN A 118 15.91 -45.90 -2.76
C ASN A 118 15.12 -44.61 -2.98
N GLY A 119 15.78 -43.56 -3.47
CA GLY A 119 15.11 -42.30 -3.79
C GLY A 119 16.06 -41.11 -3.80
N ASP A 120 15.58 -40.03 -4.40
CA ASP A 120 16.30 -38.76 -4.54
C ASP A 120 15.49 -37.58 -3.99
N CYS A 121 14.33 -37.84 -3.39
CA CYS A 121 13.43 -36.84 -2.83
C CYS A 121 13.07 -37.22 -1.38
N ALA A 122 12.95 -36.23 -0.50
CA ALA A 122 12.67 -36.49 0.90
C ALA A 122 11.18 -36.42 1.21
N THR A 123 10.68 -37.41 1.95
CA THR A 123 9.40 -37.34 2.65
C THR A 123 9.62 -37.19 4.15
N PHE A 124 8.62 -36.72 4.86
CA PHE A 124 8.68 -36.62 6.32
C PHE A 124 7.43 -37.15 6.99
N LYS A 125 7.62 -38.02 7.98
CA LYS A 125 6.61 -38.34 8.99
C LYS A 125 7.33 -38.89 10.20
N SER A 126 6.97 -38.42 11.39
CA SER A 126 7.46 -39.04 12.62
C SER A 126 6.52 -38.88 13.79
N THR A 127 6.57 -39.84 14.71
CA THR A 127 6.08 -39.69 16.08
C THR A 127 7.20 -39.31 17.06
N ASP A 128 8.47 -39.35 16.61
CA ASP A 128 9.68 -39.03 17.35
C ASP A 128 10.43 -37.84 16.73
N LYS A 129 11.65 -37.52 17.17
CA LYS A 129 12.42 -36.36 16.68
C LYS A 129 12.95 -36.50 15.24
N ALA A 130 13.14 -37.70 14.71
CA ALA A 130 13.65 -37.93 13.35
C ALA A 130 12.57 -38.57 12.48
N GLY A 131 12.43 -38.13 11.23
CA GLY A 131 11.30 -38.52 10.37
C GLY A 131 11.54 -38.43 8.88
N MET A 132 12.70 -37.93 8.45
CA MET A 132 13.01 -37.81 7.02
C MET A 132 13.34 -39.19 6.44
N LYS A 133 12.86 -39.42 5.22
CA LYS A 133 13.05 -40.67 4.49
C LYS A 133 13.32 -40.41 3.00
N ALA A 134 14.24 -41.16 2.41
CA ALA A 134 14.50 -41.08 0.97
C ALA A 134 13.41 -41.86 0.23
N THR A 135 12.76 -41.20 -0.72
CA THR A 135 11.63 -41.74 -1.48
C THR A 135 11.82 -41.45 -2.97
N PRO A 136 11.50 -42.38 -3.89
CA PRO A 136 11.65 -42.13 -5.31
C PRO A 136 10.74 -40.97 -5.74
N CYS A 137 11.29 -39.98 -6.44
CA CYS A 137 10.59 -38.72 -6.78
C CYS A 137 9.32 -38.91 -7.64
N TYR A 138 9.23 -40.03 -8.37
CA TYR A 138 8.05 -40.42 -9.16
C TYR A 138 6.93 -41.06 -8.32
N SER A 139 7.17 -41.33 -7.03
CA SER A 139 6.13 -41.81 -6.13
C SER A 139 5.04 -40.76 -5.96
N VAL A 140 3.86 -41.17 -5.55
CA VAL A 140 2.73 -40.25 -5.35
C VAL A 140 2.52 -40.08 -3.85
N GLN A 141 2.75 -38.87 -3.34
CA GLN A 141 2.60 -38.52 -1.92
C GLN A 141 1.86 -37.18 -1.78
N PRO A 142 1.27 -36.87 -0.61
CA PRO A 142 0.85 -35.51 -0.32
C PRO A 142 2.07 -34.59 -0.21
N ALA A 143 1.88 -33.27 -0.21
CA ALA A 143 2.91 -32.27 -0.02
C ALA A 143 2.62 -31.43 1.21
N ILE A 144 3.66 -31.05 1.96
CA ILE A 144 3.54 -29.98 2.96
C ILE A 144 3.85 -28.67 2.24
N CYS A 145 2.86 -27.78 2.22
CA CYS A 145 3.01 -26.42 1.77
C CYS A 145 3.16 -25.51 2.99
N ARG A 146 3.96 -24.45 2.87
CA ARG A 146 4.10 -23.39 3.86
C ARG A 146 3.85 -22.02 3.24
N GLN A 147 3.33 -21.10 4.04
CA GLN A 147 3.33 -19.68 3.72
C GLN A 147 3.54 -18.86 4.99
N MET A 148 4.00 -17.61 4.84
CA MET A 148 3.96 -16.69 5.96
C MET A 148 2.51 -16.41 6.35
N PRO A 149 2.22 -16.19 7.64
CA PRO A 149 0.88 -15.82 8.06
C PRO A 149 0.43 -14.56 7.30
N ALA A 150 -0.82 -14.57 6.85
CA ALA A 150 -1.43 -13.47 6.10
C ALA A 150 -1.72 -12.31 7.05
N LEU A 151 -0.64 -11.70 7.56
CA LEU A 151 -0.72 -10.66 8.58
C LEU A 151 -0.77 -9.31 7.91
N CYS A 152 -1.93 -8.69 8.03
CA CYS A 152 -2.01 -7.25 7.87
C CYS A 152 -1.17 -6.55 8.93
N PRO A 153 -0.62 -5.35 8.63
CA PRO A 153 0.14 -4.60 9.61
C PRO A 153 -0.74 -4.31 10.82
N THR A 154 -0.17 -4.45 12.03
CA THR A 154 -0.87 -4.10 13.28
C THR A 154 -1.23 -2.62 13.32
N THR A 155 -0.42 -1.78 12.67
CA THR A 155 -0.70 -0.36 12.49
C THR A 155 -1.62 -0.17 11.29
N THR A 156 -2.87 0.18 11.59
CA THR A 156 -3.91 0.48 10.59
C THR A 156 -4.20 1.98 10.48
N ASN A 157 -3.90 2.77 11.51
CA ASN A 157 -4.11 4.21 11.54
C ASN A 157 -2.79 4.96 11.38
N TYR A 158 -2.73 5.85 10.40
CA TYR A 158 -1.56 6.64 10.04
C TYR A 158 -1.88 8.14 10.07
N GLY A 159 -0.83 8.96 10.16
CA GLY A 159 -0.95 10.41 10.20
C GLY A 159 -1.37 10.94 11.58
N GLY A 160 -2.31 11.88 11.60
CA GLY A 160 -2.82 12.55 12.80
C GLY A 160 -2.96 14.07 12.63
N SER A 161 -3.43 14.75 13.68
CA SER A 161 -3.76 16.20 13.66
C SER A 161 -2.59 17.14 13.36
N TYR A 162 -1.35 16.64 13.32
CA TYR A 162 -0.14 17.40 13.02
C TYR A 162 0.67 16.82 11.86
N SER A 163 0.25 15.66 11.32
CA SER A 163 0.98 14.94 10.29
C SER A 163 0.42 15.31 8.92
N ARG A 164 1.25 15.92 8.08
CA ARG A 164 0.85 16.36 6.73
C ARG A 164 1.42 15.49 5.60
N THR A 165 2.25 14.51 5.93
CA THR A 165 2.86 13.62 4.95
C THR A 165 3.30 12.34 5.63
N GLY A 166 3.47 11.29 4.85
CA GLY A 166 4.07 10.05 5.32
C GLY A 166 4.17 9.00 4.23
N THR A 167 4.74 7.87 4.61
CA THR A 167 4.88 6.70 3.73
C THR A 167 4.32 5.45 4.38
N ILE A 168 3.68 4.60 3.59
CA ILE A 168 3.16 3.28 4.01
C ILE A 168 3.65 2.24 3.02
N LYS A 169 3.94 1.04 3.50
CA LYS A 169 4.44 -0.06 2.66
C LYS A 169 3.49 -1.24 2.74
N SER A 170 3.39 -2.01 1.66
CA SER A 170 2.70 -3.29 1.69
C SER A 170 3.38 -4.27 2.67
N PRO A 171 2.65 -5.24 3.23
CA PRO A 171 3.25 -6.34 3.96
C PRO A 171 4.33 -7.02 3.11
N GLY A 172 5.49 -7.30 3.70
CA GLY A 172 6.62 -7.96 3.02
C GLY A 172 7.55 -7.03 2.21
N TYR A 173 7.14 -5.78 1.90
CA TYR A 173 7.97 -4.87 1.09
C TYR A 173 9.37 -4.62 1.72
N PRO A 174 10.47 -4.62 0.94
CA PRO A 174 10.55 -4.65 -0.53
C PRO A 174 10.52 -6.04 -1.16
N ASP A 175 10.38 -7.10 -0.36
CA ASP A 175 10.18 -8.46 -0.84
C ASP A 175 8.71 -8.69 -1.22
N GLN A 176 8.36 -9.94 -1.56
CA GLN A 176 7.02 -10.25 -2.01
C GLN A 176 5.97 -10.09 -0.89
N TYR A 177 4.80 -9.54 -1.24
CA TYR A 177 3.63 -9.57 -0.34
C TYR A 177 3.07 -10.99 -0.21
N TYR A 178 2.07 -11.15 0.67
CA TYR A 178 1.45 -12.43 0.99
C TYR A 178 0.12 -12.59 0.26
N ASN A 179 -0.28 -13.84 0.00
CA ASN A 179 -1.58 -14.17 -0.55
C ASN A 179 -2.68 -13.99 0.53
N ASN A 180 -3.93 -13.86 0.08
CA ASN A 180 -5.13 -13.78 0.92
C ASN A 180 -5.13 -12.63 1.96
N LEU A 181 -4.52 -11.50 1.63
CA LEU A 181 -4.56 -10.29 2.44
C LEU A 181 -5.85 -9.51 2.20
N ASP A 182 -6.42 -8.97 3.27
CA ASP A 182 -7.50 -7.99 3.26
C ASP A 182 -7.16 -6.87 4.26
N CYS A 183 -6.14 -6.08 3.92
CA CYS A 183 -5.54 -5.13 4.84
C CYS A 183 -6.12 -3.74 4.71
N TRP A 184 -6.62 -3.22 5.82
CA TRP A 184 -7.20 -1.89 5.92
C TRP A 184 -6.23 -0.86 6.49
N TYR A 185 -6.20 0.30 5.86
CA TYR A 185 -5.38 1.44 6.24
C TYR A 185 -6.27 2.69 6.27
N VAL A 186 -6.10 3.51 7.29
CA VAL A 186 -6.76 4.81 7.45
C VAL A 186 -5.70 5.87 7.70
N ILE A 187 -5.74 6.95 6.93
CA ILE A 187 -4.83 8.08 7.06
C ILE A 187 -5.64 9.29 7.51
N ASN A 188 -5.19 9.91 8.59
CA ASN A 188 -5.78 11.13 9.13
C ASN A 188 -4.79 12.29 8.98
N SER A 189 -5.31 13.49 8.76
CA SER A 189 -4.52 14.72 8.65
C SER A 189 -5.19 15.87 9.42
N PRO A 190 -4.53 17.05 9.58
CA PRO A 190 -5.11 18.19 10.28
C PRO A 190 -6.47 18.60 9.72
N ASN A 191 -7.30 19.29 10.50
CA ASN A 191 -8.55 19.82 9.96
C ASN A 191 -8.28 20.82 8.82
N ASN A 192 -9.27 20.99 7.93
CA ASN A 192 -9.18 21.84 6.74
C ASN A 192 -8.06 21.41 5.79
N THR A 193 -7.84 20.11 5.65
CA THR A 193 -6.98 19.55 4.61
C THR A 193 -7.68 18.47 3.81
N TYR A 194 -7.12 18.13 2.65
CA TYR A 194 -7.44 16.92 1.90
C TYR A 194 -6.16 16.12 1.63
N ILE A 195 -6.29 14.82 1.37
CA ILE A 195 -5.16 13.89 1.29
C ILE A 195 -5.02 13.38 -0.14
N THR A 196 -3.82 13.50 -0.69
CA THR A 196 -3.39 12.81 -1.91
C THR A 196 -2.58 11.57 -1.58
N LEU A 197 -2.82 10.50 -2.32
CA LEU A 197 -2.14 9.21 -2.23
C LEU A 197 -1.40 8.96 -3.54
N GLN A 198 -0.13 8.53 -3.47
CA GLN A 198 0.66 8.12 -4.63
C GLN A 198 1.35 6.79 -4.36
N PHE A 199 1.01 5.76 -5.11
CA PHE A 199 1.67 4.46 -5.04
C PHE A 199 2.80 4.38 -6.07
N SER A 200 4.05 4.32 -5.61
CA SER A 200 5.24 4.17 -6.47
C SER A 200 6.47 3.71 -5.66
N PRO A 201 7.13 2.59 -6.04
CA PRO A 201 6.73 1.64 -7.08
C PRO A 201 5.43 0.90 -6.72
N TYR A 202 4.72 0.41 -7.75
CA TYR A 202 3.52 -0.42 -7.62
C TYR A 202 3.71 -1.71 -8.42
N LEU A 203 4.12 -2.78 -7.72
CA LEU A 203 4.45 -4.09 -8.24
C LEU A 203 3.49 -5.11 -7.62
N VAL A 204 2.25 -5.08 -8.09
CA VAL A 204 1.14 -5.93 -7.62
C VAL A 204 0.64 -6.76 -8.79
N GLU A 205 0.18 -7.98 -8.54
CA GLU A 205 -0.39 -8.84 -9.57
C GLU A 205 -1.55 -8.13 -10.27
N ARG A 206 -1.49 -8.09 -11.60
CA ARG A 206 -2.52 -7.44 -12.40
C ARG A 206 -3.81 -8.27 -12.36
N THR A 207 -4.95 -7.60 -12.21
CA THR A 207 -6.33 -8.15 -12.36
C THR A 207 -6.89 -8.81 -11.09
N PHE A 208 -6.06 -9.40 -10.24
CA PHE A 208 -6.52 -10.16 -9.06
C PHE A 208 -6.21 -9.44 -7.75
N ASP A 209 -5.05 -8.81 -7.67
CA ASP A 209 -4.61 -8.05 -6.51
C ASP A 209 -4.73 -6.55 -6.75
N TYR A 210 -5.11 -5.81 -5.72
CA TYR A 210 -5.45 -4.40 -5.91
C TYR A 210 -5.52 -3.61 -4.61
N ILE A 211 -5.54 -2.29 -4.79
CA ILE A 211 -5.88 -1.31 -3.76
C ILE A 211 -7.21 -0.67 -4.12
N GLN A 212 -8.12 -0.59 -3.15
CA GLN A 212 -9.38 0.16 -3.25
C GLN A 212 -9.36 1.32 -2.26
N ALA A 213 -9.63 2.55 -2.71
CA ALA A 213 -9.60 3.74 -1.87
C ALA A 213 -11.00 4.35 -1.68
N TYR A 214 -11.22 4.96 -0.52
CA TYR A 214 -12.49 5.56 -0.10
C TYR A 214 -12.26 6.92 0.57
N ASP A 215 -13.17 7.85 0.30
CA ASP A 215 -13.15 9.24 0.77
C ASP A 215 -13.71 9.36 2.20
N GLY A 216 -12.99 8.76 3.15
CA GLY A 216 -13.37 8.72 4.55
C GLY A 216 -12.74 7.53 5.28
N PRO A 217 -13.19 7.25 6.52
CA PRO A 217 -12.53 6.29 7.40
C PRO A 217 -12.73 4.81 7.03
N ASN A 218 -13.66 4.43 6.14
CA ASN A 218 -13.92 3.04 5.75
C ASN A 218 -14.72 2.92 4.43
N ASP A 219 -15.09 1.69 4.06
CA ASP A 219 -15.82 1.31 2.83
C ASP A 219 -17.26 1.81 2.72
N THR A 220 -17.84 2.38 3.78
CA THR A 220 -19.18 2.99 3.72
C THR A 220 -19.17 4.40 3.14
N TYR A 221 -17.98 4.98 2.94
CA TYR A 221 -17.76 6.32 2.41
C TYR A 221 -17.59 6.31 0.87
N PRO A 222 -17.67 7.47 0.19
CA PRO A 222 -17.60 7.54 -1.26
C PRO A 222 -16.36 6.82 -1.82
N TYR A 223 -16.58 5.97 -2.81
CA TYR A 223 -15.52 5.21 -3.46
C TYR A 223 -14.68 6.13 -4.35
N LEU A 224 -13.37 6.19 -4.10
CA LEU A 224 -12.43 7.00 -4.87
C LEU A 224 -11.92 6.26 -6.11
N GLY A 225 -11.79 4.94 -6.06
CA GLY A 225 -11.31 4.13 -7.17
C GLY A 225 -10.51 2.90 -6.73
N LYS A 226 -9.98 2.19 -7.72
CA LYS A 226 -9.19 0.96 -7.53
C LYS A 226 -8.00 0.92 -8.48
N THR A 227 -6.89 0.37 -8.01
CA THR A 227 -5.63 0.28 -8.76
C THR A 227 -5.60 -0.94 -9.70
N ASP A 228 -6.51 -1.03 -10.66
CA ASP A 228 -6.47 -2.07 -11.72
C ASP A 228 -7.50 -1.84 -12.83
N GLU A 229 -8.00 -0.61 -13.01
CA GLU A 229 -8.88 -0.31 -14.15
C GLU A 229 -8.12 -0.55 -15.47
N TYR A 230 -8.47 -1.65 -16.13
CA TYR A 230 -7.67 -2.28 -17.20
C TYR A 230 -7.34 -1.34 -18.37
N THR A 231 -8.19 -0.34 -18.59
CA THR A 231 -8.12 0.66 -19.64
C THR A 231 -7.36 1.93 -19.24
N ASN A 232 -7.24 2.22 -17.95
CA ASN A 232 -6.55 3.40 -17.43
C ASN A 232 -6.09 3.15 -15.98
N PRO A 233 -4.92 2.52 -15.78
CA PRO A 233 -4.46 2.17 -14.45
C PRO A 233 -4.22 3.44 -13.62
N ARG A 234 -4.94 3.54 -12.51
CA ARG A 234 -4.83 4.64 -11.55
C ARG A 234 -3.96 4.21 -10.39
N TYR A 235 -2.94 4.99 -10.07
CA TYR A 235 -2.00 4.74 -8.96
C TYR A 235 -1.97 5.87 -7.93
N ASP A 236 -2.91 6.80 -8.08
CA ASP A 236 -3.03 8.02 -7.31
C ASP A 236 -4.50 8.29 -6.94
N PHE A 237 -4.73 8.78 -5.74
CA PHE A 237 -6.07 9.09 -5.24
C PHE A 237 -6.06 10.42 -4.50
N GLU A 238 -7.21 11.09 -4.48
CA GLU A 238 -7.39 12.36 -3.76
C GLU A 238 -8.70 12.27 -2.99
N SER A 239 -8.67 12.58 -1.69
CA SER A 239 -9.87 12.69 -0.86
C SER A 239 -10.48 14.09 -0.94
N SER A 240 -11.74 14.24 -0.52
CA SER A 240 -12.38 15.54 -0.31
C SER A 240 -12.36 15.99 1.17
N SER A 241 -11.67 15.23 2.02
CA SER A 241 -11.59 15.49 3.46
C SER A 241 -10.22 15.13 4.02
N ASN A 242 -10.00 15.46 5.29
CA ASN A 242 -8.76 15.18 6.00
C ASN A 242 -8.60 13.71 6.42
N VAL A 243 -9.50 12.83 5.96
CA VAL A 243 -9.48 11.38 6.23
C VAL A 243 -9.65 10.62 4.93
N VAL A 244 -8.78 9.64 4.68
CA VAL A 244 -8.87 8.72 3.56
C VAL A 244 -8.56 7.30 4.04
N SER A 245 -9.22 6.31 3.48
CA SER A 245 -8.94 4.90 3.77
C SER A 245 -8.73 4.12 2.49
N PHE A 246 -7.96 3.04 2.60
CA PHE A 246 -7.80 2.10 1.51
C PHE A 246 -7.64 0.68 2.00
N LYS A 247 -8.07 -0.28 1.16
CA LYS A 247 -7.90 -1.71 1.35
C LYS A 247 -6.88 -2.24 0.35
N PHE A 248 -5.87 -2.98 0.81
CA PHE A 248 -5.02 -3.81 -0.04
C PHE A 248 -5.55 -5.24 0.00
N HIS A 249 -6.03 -5.73 -1.14
CA HIS A 249 -6.56 -7.08 -1.32
C HIS A 249 -5.60 -7.91 -2.16
N THR A 250 -5.42 -9.17 -1.79
CA THR A 250 -4.69 -10.14 -2.62
C THR A 250 -5.43 -11.48 -2.69
N ASP A 251 -5.33 -12.16 -3.81
CA ASP A 251 -5.96 -13.46 -4.04
C ASP A 251 -5.12 -14.63 -3.48
N LYS A 252 -5.40 -15.87 -3.92
CA LYS A 252 -4.74 -17.07 -3.43
C LYS A 252 -3.37 -17.32 -4.02
N THR A 253 -2.95 -16.64 -5.08
CA THR A 253 -1.75 -17.00 -5.85
C THR A 253 -0.98 -15.77 -6.32
N ILE A 254 0.24 -15.99 -6.83
CA ILE A 254 1.04 -14.99 -7.55
C ILE A 254 1.23 -13.67 -6.76
N THR A 255 2.34 -13.57 -6.05
CA THR A 255 2.72 -12.33 -5.36
C THR A 255 3.89 -11.64 -6.04
N ASN A 256 4.00 -10.34 -5.84
CA ASN A 256 5.09 -9.48 -6.34
C ASN A 256 5.65 -8.63 -5.20
N ASN A 257 6.64 -7.78 -5.47
CA ASN A 257 7.33 -6.94 -4.47
C ASN A 257 6.44 -5.91 -3.75
N GLY A 258 5.19 -5.74 -4.18
CA GLY A 258 4.19 -4.92 -3.50
C GLY A 258 4.30 -3.44 -3.84
N TRP A 259 4.03 -2.57 -2.86
CA TRP A 259 3.88 -1.15 -3.10
C TRP A 259 4.46 -0.27 -2.00
N LEU A 260 4.86 0.92 -2.40
CA LEU A 260 5.19 2.04 -1.51
C LEU A 260 4.20 3.18 -1.76
N LEU A 261 3.42 3.52 -0.75
CA LEU A 261 2.56 4.68 -0.73
C LEU A 261 3.34 5.88 -0.16
N THR A 262 3.27 7.01 -0.84
CA THR A 262 3.53 8.34 -0.28
C THR A 262 2.21 9.10 -0.23
N TRP A 263 1.88 9.70 0.91
CA TRP A 263 0.67 10.51 1.05
C TRP A 263 1.02 11.92 1.52
N ASN A 264 0.21 12.90 1.12
CA ASN A 264 0.38 14.30 1.50
C ASN A 264 -0.98 14.93 1.81
N ALA A 265 -1.03 15.79 2.82
CA ALA A 265 -2.22 16.53 3.21
C ALA A 265 -2.09 18.01 2.85
N GLN A 266 -2.93 18.45 1.93
CA GLN A 266 -2.97 19.79 1.37
C GLN A 266 -4.00 20.63 2.09
N VAL A 267 -3.69 21.89 2.42
CA VAL A 267 -4.66 22.79 3.06
C VAL A 267 -5.76 23.15 2.06
N TYR A 268 -7.01 23.10 2.52
CA TYR A 268 -8.11 23.71 1.79
C TYR A 268 -7.95 25.23 1.77
N SER A 269 -7.53 25.75 0.62
CA SER A 269 -7.52 27.17 0.33
C SER A 269 -8.84 27.54 -0.34
N ALA A 270 -9.64 28.39 0.30
CA ALA A 270 -10.82 28.94 -0.37
C ALA A 270 -10.37 29.69 -1.63
N PRO A 271 -11.06 29.52 -2.78
CA PRO A 271 -10.74 30.29 -3.96
C PRO A 271 -10.84 31.80 -3.70
N ILE A 272 -9.86 32.55 -4.19
CA ILE A 272 -9.85 34.01 -4.12
C ILE A 272 -10.70 34.52 -5.29
N ASN A 273 -11.86 35.08 -4.97
CA ASN A 273 -12.74 35.68 -5.96
C ASN A 273 -12.57 37.21 -5.93
N GLN A 274 -12.28 37.83 -7.06
CA GLN A 274 -12.13 39.28 -7.18
C GLN A 274 -13.03 39.82 -8.28
N THR A 275 -13.71 40.93 -7.98
CA THR A 275 -14.61 41.63 -8.91
C THR A 275 -14.40 43.14 -8.80
N GLY A 276 -14.76 43.90 -9.83
CA GLY A 276 -14.59 45.36 -9.86
C GLY A 276 -13.81 45.85 -11.08
N GLN A 277 -13.17 47.01 -10.95
CA GLN A 277 -12.44 47.66 -12.04
C GLN A 277 -10.93 47.34 -12.04
N ASN A 278 -10.39 46.99 -10.88
CA ASN A 278 -9.01 46.57 -10.69
C ASN A 278 -8.85 45.86 -9.34
N GLY A 279 -7.72 45.20 -9.17
CA GLY A 279 -7.34 44.55 -7.91
C GLY A 279 -5.92 44.00 -7.96
N THR A 280 -5.45 43.48 -6.84
CA THR A 280 -4.13 42.84 -6.70
C THR A 280 -4.29 41.45 -6.13
N PHE A 281 -3.36 40.55 -6.45
CA PHE A 281 -3.35 39.17 -5.96
C PHE A 281 -1.91 38.70 -5.76
N THR A 282 -1.74 37.79 -4.81
CA THR A 282 -0.42 37.24 -4.47
C THR A 282 -0.51 35.74 -4.25
N SER A 283 0.62 35.04 -4.35
CA SER A 283 0.73 33.67 -3.83
C SER A 283 0.48 33.63 -2.33
N PRO A 284 0.01 32.48 -1.78
CA PRO A 284 -0.10 32.32 -0.33
C PRO A 284 1.21 32.66 0.39
N ASN A 285 1.10 33.37 1.51
CA ASN A 285 2.20 33.86 2.36
C ASN A 285 3.11 34.95 1.78
N TYR A 286 2.93 35.39 0.53
CA TYR A 286 3.76 36.45 -0.05
C TYR A 286 3.79 37.70 0.86
N PRO A 287 4.97 38.31 1.13
CA PRO A 287 6.25 38.11 0.44
C PRO A 287 7.12 36.96 1.00
N ASP A 288 6.66 36.25 2.02
CA ASP A 288 7.33 35.04 2.53
C ASP A 288 7.11 33.86 1.58
N ASN A 289 7.85 32.77 1.83
CA ASN A 289 7.75 31.58 0.99
C ASN A 289 6.36 30.93 1.08
N TYR A 290 5.82 30.51 -0.08
CA TYR A 290 4.61 29.68 -0.11
C TYR A 290 4.84 28.34 0.60
N GLY A 291 3.75 27.67 1.02
CA GLY A 291 3.85 26.36 1.68
C GLY A 291 4.08 25.21 0.69
N PRO A 292 4.58 24.04 1.14
CA PRO A 292 4.61 22.83 0.31
C PRO A 292 3.19 22.32 -0.01
N TYR A 293 3.04 21.65 -1.15
CA TYR A 293 1.78 21.09 -1.65
C TYR A 293 0.61 22.09 -1.64
N THR A 294 0.89 23.38 -1.85
CA THR A 294 -0.11 24.44 -1.86
C THR A 294 -0.90 24.39 -3.15
N GLU A 295 -2.22 24.54 -3.05
CA GLU A 295 -3.08 24.82 -4.20
C GLU A 295 -3.94 26.04 -3.91
N GLN A 296 -3.87 27.08 -4.75
CA GLN A 296 -4.69 28.28 -4.61
C GLN A 296 -5.34 28.64 -5.96
N LEU A 297 -6.66 28.78 -5.94
CA LEU A 297 -7.45 29.21 -7.09
C LEU A 297 -7.75 30.71 -7.00
N TYR A 298 -7.70 31.38 -8.14
CA TYR A 298 -8.05 32.79 -8.31
C TYR A 298 -9.08 32.90 -9.43
N TYR A 299 -10.21 33.53 -9.13
CA TYR A 299 -11.28 33.82 -10.08
C TYR A 299 -11.46 35.33 -10.15
N ILE A 300 -11.10 35.93 -11.27
CA ILE A 300 -11.28 37.35 -11.53
C ILE A 300 -12.44 37.50 -12.50
N THR A 301 -13.45 38.28 -12.15
CA THR A 301 -14.58 38.59 -13.03
C THR A 301 -14.85 40.09 -13.14
N ALA A 302 -15.13 40.53 -14.35
CA ALA A 302 -15.48 41.88 -14.72
C ALA A 302 -16.95 41.94 -15.18
N PRO A 303 -17.56 43.13 -15.22
CA PRO A 303 -18.86 43.31 -15.85
C PRO A 303 -18.83 42.92 -17.34
N ASP A 304 -19.98 42.53 -17.87
CA ASP A 304 -20.14 42.22 -19.30
C ASP A 304 -19.74 43.41 -20.18
N GLY A 305 -19.04 43.12 -21.27
CA GLY A 305 -18.52 44.14 -22.20
C GLY A 305 -17.14 44.69 -21.85
N PHE A 306 -16.50 44.19 -20.79
CA PHE A 306 -15.11 44.49 -20.46
C PHE A 306 -14.21 43.26 -20.62
N HIS A 307 -12.93 43.51 -20.89
CA HIS A 307 -11.86 42.52 -20.87
C HIS A 307 -11.04 42.67 -19.58
N VAL A 308 -10.49 41.57 -19.08
CA VAL A 308 -9.61 41.59 -17.89
C VAL A 308 -8.16 41.53 -18.35
N ASN A 309 -7.37 42.56 -18.04
CA ASN A 309 -5.92 42.53 -18.15
C ASN A 309 -5.32 42.05 -16.83
N VAL A 310 -4.51 41.01 -16.88
CA VAL A 310 -3.73 40.49 -15.74
C VAL A 310 -2.25 40.76 -16.02
N THR A 311 -1.57 41.31 -15.03
CA THR A 311 -0.12 41.54 -15.04
C THR A 311 0.51 40.94 -13.79
N ILE A 312 1.61 40.22 -13.96
CA ILE A 312 2.44 39.65 -12.90
C ILE A 312 3.75 40.42 -12.90
N ASP A 313 3.99 41.19 -11.83
CA ASP A 313 5.15 42.07 -11.73
C ASP A 313 6.34 41.40 -11.03
N ASP A 314 6.05 40.42 -10.16
CA ASP A 314 7.05 39.67 -9.44
C ASP A 314 6.74 38.18 -9.46
N PHE A 315 7.75 37.35 -9.75
CA PHE A 315 7.57 35.91 -9.89
C PHE A 315 8.86 35.15 -9.59
N LEU A 316 8.83 34.33 -8.54
CA LEU A 316 9.89 33.38 -8.22
C LEU A 316 9.30 32.12 -7.57
N THR A 317 9.26 31.03 -8.33
CA THR A 317 8.86 29.68 -7.87
C THR A 317 9.95 28.66 -8.15
N GLU A 318 9.79 27.40 -7.72
CA GLU A 318 10.63 26.31 -8.20
C GLU A 318 10.41 26.07 -9.71
N ALA A 319 11.49 26.00 -10.48
CA ALA A 319 11.42 25.79 -11.92
C ALA A 319 10.87 24.40 -12.25
N ARG A 320 9.80 24.35 -13.07
CA ARG A 320 9.10 23.15 -13.57
C ARG A 320 8.20 22.40 -12.57
N PHE A 321 8.33 22.63 -11.27
CA PHE A 321 7.60 21.89 -10.24
C PHE A 321 6.50 22.73 -9.59
N ASP A 322 6.79 24.01 -9.34
CA ASP A 322 5.85 24.95 -8.74
C ASP A 322 5.37 25.94 -9.81
N VAL A 323 4.08 25.86 -10.12
CA VAL A 323 3.50 26.47 -11.32
C VAL A 323 2.34 27.40 -10.99
N LEU A 324 2.29 28.53 -11.70
CA LEU A 324 1.08 29.34 -11.84
C LEU A 324 0.49 29.11 -13.24
N GLU A 325 -0.66 28.46 -13.27
CA GLU A 325 -1.42 28.19 -14.48
C GLU A 325 -2.47 29.29 -14.67
N ILE A 326 -2.52 29.89 -15.85
CA ILE A 326 -3.50 30.93 -16.23
C ILE A 326 -4.39 30.36 -17.34
N TYR A 327 -5.71 30.49 -17.19
CA TYR A 327 -6.70 29.92 -18.10
C TYR A 327 -7.61 30.97 -18.72
N ASN A 328 -7.91 30.78 -20.01
CA ASN A 328 -8.92 31.52 -20.75
C ASN A 328 -10.29 30.84 -20.63
N SER A 329 -10.74 30.64 -19.39
CA SER A 329 -12.04 30.04 -19.03
C SER A 329 -12.47 30.55 -17.65
N SER A 330 -13.76 30.48 -17.34
CA SER A 330 -14.32 30.87 -16.04
C SER A 330 -14.04 29.85 -14.92
N THR A 331 -13.49 28.68 -15.28
CA THR A 331 -13.06 27.61 -14.38
C THR A 331 -11.73 27.02 -14.85
N VAL A 332 -11.13 26.13 -14.06
CA VAL A 332 -9.90 25.40 -14.46
C VAL A 332 -10.26 24.33 -15.49
N LEU A 333 -9.93 24.61 -16.76
CA LEU A 333 -10.11 23.68 -17.87
C LEU A 333 -8.76 23.50 -18.59
N PRO A 334 -8.16 22.29 -18.57
CA PRO A 334 -6.83 22.05 -19.14
C PRO A 334 -6.67 22.50 -20.60
N ASN A 335 -7.72 22.37 -21.41
CA ASN A 335 -7.72 22.74 -22.84
C ASN A 335 -7.69 24.26 -23.09
N ASN A 336 -7.84 25.08 -22.03
CA ASN A 336 -7.91 26.54 -22.10
C ASN A 336 -6.70 27.21 -21.43
N LEU A 337 -5.62 26.46 -21.18
CA LEU A 337 -4.38 26.98 -20.57
C LEU A 337 -3.72 28.00 -21.50
N VAL A 338 -3.51 29.22 -20.99
CA VAL A 338 -2.87 30.34 -21.68
C VAL A 338 -1.38 30.38 -21.36
N ALA A 339 -1.04 30.21 -20.09
CA ALA A 339 0.33 30.25 -19.62
C ALA A 339 0.52 29.30 -18.44
N ASN A 340 1.73 28.75 -18.36
CA ASN A 340 2.19 27.91 -17.26
C ASN A 340 3.55 28.48 -16.82
N LEU A 341 3.52 29.33 -15.80
CA LEU A 341 4.69 30.06 -15.33
C LEU A 341 5.37 29.27 -14.22
N SER A 342 6.70 29.13 -14.28
CA SER A 342 7.49 28.53 -13.19
C SER A 342 8.91 29.09 -13.17
N GLY A 343 9.62 28.90 -12.06
CA GLY A 343 11.00 29.35 -11.91
C GLY A 343 11.09 30.86 -11.74
N ASN A 344 12.04 31.48 -12.43
CA ASN A 344 12.17 32.93 -12.55
C ASN A 344 11.64 33.36 -13.92
N ALA A 345 10.34 33.23 -14.12
CA ALA A 345 9.68 33.63 -15.35
C ALA A 345 9.99 35.10 -15.68
N THR A 346 10.08 35.45 -16.97
CA THR A 346 10.34 36.83 -17.38
C THR A 346 9.18 37.73 -16.98
N VAL A 347 9.39 38.55 -15.94
CA VAL A 347 8.44 39.56 -15.46
C VAL A 347 8.85 40.97 -15.93
N PRO A 348 7.89 41.90 -16.18
CA PRO A 348 6.45 41.68 -16.04
C PRO A 348 5.89 40.78 -17.14
N TRP A 349 5.01 39.86 -16.75
CA TRP A 349 4.24 39.05 -17.70
C TRP A 349 2.79 39.55 -17.70
N SER A 350 2.23 39.82 -18.87
CA SER A 350 0.87 40.37 -18.98
C SER A 350 0.04 39.66 -20.04
N TRP A 351 -1.25 39.52 -19.78
CA TRP A 351 -2.21 38.98 -20.74
C TRP A 351 -3.57 39.65 -20.59
N VAL A 352 -4.22 39.95 -21.72
CA VAL A 352 -5.58 40.47 -21.78
C VAL A 352 -6.51 39.35 -22.19
N SER A 353 -7.43 39.01 -21.30
CA SER A 353 -8.49 38.05 -21.58
C SER A 353 -9.44 38.59 -22.64
N PRO A 354 -9.81 37.82 -23.67
CA PRO A 354 -10.87 38.18 -24.60
C PRO A 354 -12.27 38.11 -23.98
N TYR A 355 -12.37 37.80 -22.68
CA TYR A 355 -13.62 37.71 -21.94
C TYR A 355 -13.57 38.58 -20.68
N SER A 356 -14.72 38.71 -20.04
CA SER A 356 -14.90 39.38 -18.75
C SER A 356 -14.40 38.56 -17.56
N TYR A 357 -13.50 37.58 -17.76
CA TYR A 357 -12.99 36.73 -16.69
C TYR A 357 -11.57 36.23 -16.95
N VAL A 358 -10.88 35.87 -15.87
CA VAL A 358 -9.63 35.10 -15.85
C VAL A 358 -9.67 34.10 -14.69
N THR A 359 -9.26 32.87 -14.94
CA THR A 359 -9.02 31.88 -13.88
C THR A 359 -7.52 31.60 -13.77
N MET A 360 -7.00 31.52 -12.55
CA MET A 360 -5.62 31.10 -12.30
C MET A 360 -5.57 30.02 -11.22
N ARG A 361 -4.59 29.14 -11.30
CA ARG A 361 -4.32 28.07 -10.34
C ARG A 361 -2.83 28.04 -10.01
N PHE A 362 -2.49 28.32 -8.76
CA PHE A 362 -1.14 28.09 -8.26
C PHE A 362 -1.06 26.70 -7.65
N LYS A 363 -0.02 25.94 -7.99
CA LYS A 363 0.30 24.63 -7.41
C LYS A 363 1.78 24.59 -7.02
N SER A 364 2.08 24.01 -5.87
CA SER A 364 3.46 23.68 -5.49
C SER A 364 3.62 22.19 -5.17
N ASP A 365 4.85 21.70 -5.26
CA ASP A 365 5.23 20.36 -4.81
C ASP A 365 5.70 20.37 -3.34
N GLY A 366 6.27 19.25 -2.89
CA GLY A 366 6.69 19.04 -1.50
C GLY A 366 8.02 19.68 -1.10
N SER A 367 8.75 20.29 -2.03
CA SER A 367 10.13 20.71 -1.85
C SER A 367 10.39 22.10 -2.44
N VAL A 368 11.50 22.73 -2.04
CA VAL A 368 12.01 23.98 -2.63
C VAL A 368 10.98 25.14 -2.72
N GLN A 369 10.44 25.55 -1.58
CA GLN A 369 9.56 26.72 -1.56
C GLN A 369 10.32 28.03 -1.78
N LYS A 370 9.73 28.94 -2.55
CA LYS A 370 10.22 30.29 -2.85
C LYS A 370 9.18 31.33 -2.44
N ARG A 371 9.52 32.61 -2.57
CA ARG A 371 8.63 33.74 -2.21
C ARG A 371 7.34 33.81 -3.02
N GLY A 372 7.27 33.16 -4.19
CA GLY A 372 6.08 33.11 -5.02
C GLY A 372 5.93 34.34 -5.91
N PHE A 373 4.74 34.91 -5.97
CA PHE A 373 4.41 35.95 -6.96
C PHE A 373 3.46 37.01 -6.42
N GLU A 374 3.51 38.17 -7.08
CA GLU A 374 2.57 39.28 -6.93
C GLU A 374 2.16 39.78 -8.31
N GLY A 375 0.89 40.14 -8.43
CA GLY A 375 0.32 40.69 -9.64
C GLY A 375 -0.88 41.57 -9.38
N TYR A 376 -1.32 42.23 -10.44
CA TYR A 376 -2.50 43.06 -10.44
C TYR A 376 -3.33 42.82 -11.70
N TRP A 377 -4.58 43.23 -11.63
CA TRP A 377 -5.48 43.19 -12.77
C TRP A 377 -6.29 44.47 -12.84
N PHE A 378 -6.75 44.77 -14.03
CA PHE A 378 -7.67 45.87 -14.30
C PHE A 378 -8.51 45.57 -15.53
N ILE A 379 -9.67 46.22 -15.62
CA ILE A 379 -10.56 46.04 -16.76
C ILE A 379 -10.18 47.01 -17.89
N THR A 380 -10.29 46.54 -19.13
CA THR A 380 -10.13 47.35 -20.33
C THR A 380 -11.37 47.22 -21.20
N PHE A 381 -11.57 48.20 -22.08
CA PHE A 381 -12.54 48.03 -23.16
C PHE A 381 -12.03 46.98 -24.17
N PRO A 382 -12.94 46.37 -24.95
CA PRO A 382 -12.61 45.32 -25.91
C PRO A 382 -11.58 45.69 -26.96
#